data_AF-A0A7S4I522-F1
#
_entry.id   AF-A0A7S4I522-F1
#
_cell.length_a   1.000
_cell.length_b   1.000
_cell.length_c   1.000
_cell.angle_alpha   90.00
_cell.angle_beta   90.00
_cell.angle_gamma   90.00
#
_symmetry.space_group_name_H-M   'P 1'
#
loop_
_entity.id
_entity.type
_entity.pdbx_description
1 polymer ?
#
loop_
_entity_poly.entity_id
_entity_poly.type
_entity_poly.pdbx_seq_one_letter_code
_entity_poly.pdbx_strand_id
1 'polypeptide(L)'
;ISEWMGFYLLHESMLNSVVFARDKFLKPNGAMFPSSAQIYAAVISMDDLRNEKIEFWRDVYGFNFSSIIPAAAQAFAANTAVVDVNEDQIITNEFLVENIDLCTVTPAQLKELKQECFFTTHKSGNFHAFCIWFDCRFPCAEGSEEVVLSTAPGADKTHWQQFVVKMPDSDLLEKDTFIESLFTFQQDEANPRFYNVSVHLTNISKETETETEGEIFVLPGHEPACDCMKCKIARSFAAEMDIDED
;
A
#
# COMPACT_ATOMS: atom_id res chain seq x y z
N ILE A 1 6.75 -20.56 -15.68
CA ILE A 1 5.65 -19.64 -16.04
C ILE A 1 4.41 -20.10 -15.29
N SER A 2 3.79 -19.22 -14.52
CA SER A 2 2.50 -19.49 -13.85
C SER A 2 1.76 -18.16 -13.67
N GLU A 3 0.45 -18.20 -13.80
CA GLU A 3 -0.45 -17.25 -13.15
C GLU A 3 -0.77 -17.88 -11.78
N TRP A 4 -0.44 -17.19 -10.70
CA TRP A 4 -0.58 -17.69 -9.32
C TRP A 4 -1.14 -16.63 -8.38
N MET A 5 -1.36 -15.42 -8.89
CA MET A 5 -1.60 -14.24 -8.09
C MET A 5 -3.03 -14.27 -7.57
N GLY A 6 -3.18 -14.03 -6.27
CA GLY A 6 -4.49 -13.85 -5.65
C GLY A 6 -4.82 -12.37 -5.49
N PHE A 7 -5.96 -12.08 -4.83
CA PHE A 7 -6.20 -10.75 -4.25
C PHE A 7 -5.00 -10.31 -3.40
N TYR A 8 -4.70 -9.00 -3.43
CA TYR A 8 -3.52 -8.40 -2.77
C TYR A 8 -2.21 -9.19 -3.03
N LEU A 9 -2.09 -9.83 -4.20
CA LEU A 9 -1.03 -10.74 -4.65
C LEU A 9 -1.01 -12.13 -3.98
N LEU A 10 -1.16 -12.21 -2.66
CA LEU A 10 -0.82 -13.40 -1.88
C LEU A 10 -2.00 -14.29 -1.48
N HIS A 11 -3.25 -13.86 -1.75
CA HIS A 11 -4.42 -14.68 -1.46
C HIS A 11 -4.32 -16.08 -2.11
N GLU A 12 -4.82 -17.09 -1.40
CA GLU A 12 -4.66 -18.53 -1.68
C GLU A 12 -3.25 -19.11 -1.51
N SER A 13 -2.24 -18.28 -1.23
CA SER A 13 -0.86 -18.72 -0.98
C SER A 13 -0.26 -19.62 -2.09
N MET A 14 -0.73 -19.48 -3.34
CA MET A 14 -0.26 -20.35 -4.43
C MET A 14 1.22 -20.14 -4.77
N LEU A 15 1.79 -18.97 -4.43
CA LEU A 15 3.22 -18.67 -4.61
C LEU A 15 4.13 -19.73 -3.99
N ASN A 16 3.77 -20.30 -2.84
CA ASN A 16 4.54 -21.37 -2.21
C ASN A 16 4.71 -22.60 -3.13
N SER A 17 3.69 -22.93 -3.93
CA SER A 17 3.78 -24.03 -4.92
C SER A 17 4.67 -23.65 -6.11
N VAL A 18 4.64 -22.38 -6.53
CA VAL A 18 5.51 -21.87 -7.60
C VAL A 18 6.97 -21.86 -7.17
N VAL A 19 7.25 -21.43 -5.94
CA VAL A 19 8.59 -21.49 -5.32
C VAL A 19 9.08 -22.93 -5.21
N PHE A 20 8.23 -23.86 -4.76
CA PHE A 20 8.59 -25.28 -4.75
C PHE A 20 8.94 -25.81 -6.15
N ALA A 21 8.16 -25.42 -7.17
CA ALA A 21 8.41 -25.84 -8.54
C ALA A 21 9.72 -25.24 -9.10
N ARG A 22 10.03 -23.98 -8.77
CA ARG A 22 11.31 -23.32 -9.08
C ARG A 22 12.46 -24.13 -8.52
N ASP A 23 12.45 -24.37 -7.20
CA ASP A 23 13.58 -25.00 -6.50
C ASP A 23 13.83 -26.44 -6.94
N LYS A 24 12.78 -27.15 -7.35
CA LYS A 24 12.86 -28.58 -7.69
C LYS A 24 13.09 -28.85 -9.18
N PHE A 25 12.51 -28.02 -10.06
CA PHE A 25 12.41 -28.34 -11.49
C PHE A 25 13.08 -27.31 -12.40
N LEU A 26 13.34 -26.10 -11.92
CA LEU A 26 13.99 -25.08 -12.75
C LEU A 26 15.50 -25.37 -12.83
N LYS A 27 16.04 -25.32 -14.05
CA LYS A 27 17.49 -25.41 -14.27
C LYS A 27 18.19 -24.16 -13.71
N PRO A 28 19.48 -24.24 -13.36
CA PRO A 28 20.29 -23.05 -13.09
C PRO A 28 20.16 -22.03 -14.24
N ASN A 29 20.00 -20.75 -13.90
CA ASN A 29 19.73 -19.64 -14.83
C ASN A 29 18.43 -19.77 -15.65
N GLY A 30 17.49 -20.60 -15.20
CA GLY A 30 16.14 -20.64 -15.77
C GLY A 30 15.37 -19.35 -15.45
N ALA A 31 14.44 -18.98 -16.33
CA ALA A 31 13.64 -17.77 -16.18
C ALA A 31 12.32 -18.04 -15.45
N MET A 32 11.98 -17.13 -14.53
CA MET A 32 10.68 -17.08 -13.84
C MET A 32 9.75 -16.10 -14.57
N PHE A 33 8.48 -16.46 -14.72
CA PHE A 33 7.45 -15.58 -15.29
C PHE A 33 6.21 -15.63 -14.41
N PRO A 34 5.85 -14.52 -13.73
CA PRO A 34 6.64 -13.27 -13.64
C PRO A 34 8.01 -13.48 -12.94
N SER A 35 8.95 -12.54 -13.12
CA SER A 35 10.27 -12.57 -12.46
C SER A 35 10.26 -11.84 -11.12
N SER A 36 9.42 -10.82 -10.98
CA SER A 36 9.17 -10.13 -9.71
C SER A 36 7.71 -9.73 -9.58
N ALA A 37 7.26 -9.57 -8.34
CA ALA A 37 5.94 -9.07 -8.02
C ALA A 37 6.05 -8.03 -6.88
N GLN A 38 5.34 -6.93 -7.04
CA GLN A 38 5.41 -5.77 -6.14
C GLN A 38 4.02 -5.52 -5.56
N ILE A 39 3.94 -5.32 -4.25
CA ILE A 39 2.71 -4.93 -3.54
C ILE A 39 2.79 -3.43 -3.30
N TYR A 40 1.73 -2.72 -3.67
CA TYR A 40 1.61 -1.28 -3.46
C TYR A 40 0.42 -0.98 -2.58
N ALA A 41 0.48 0.17 -1.90
CA ALA A 41 -0.65 0.72 -1.20
C ALA A 41 -0.78 2.23 -1.40
N ALA A 42 -1.97 2.76 -1.19
CA ALA A 42 -2.25 4.18 -1.06
C ALA A 42 -3.51 4.40 -0.22
N VAL A 43 -3.72 5.63 0.25
CA VAL A 43 -4.96 6.01 0.93
C VAL A 43 -6.00 6.48 -0.08
N ILE A 44 -7.24 6.02 0.09
CA ILE A 44 -8.36 6.36 -0.79
C ILE A 44 -9.53 6.99 -0.02
N SER A 45 -10.26 7.84 -0.73
CA SER A 45 -11.62 8.23 -0.35
C SER A 45 -12.66 7.35 -1.04
N MET A 46 -13.65 6.91 -0.28
CA MET A 46 -14.79 6.13 -0.75
C MET A 46 -16.11 6.88 -0.48
N ASP A 47 -16.13 8.19 -0.71
CA ASP A 47 -17.27 9.07 -0.42
C ASP A 47 -18.58 8.52 -0.98
N ASP A 48 -18.62 8.11 -2.25
CA ASP A 48 -19.83 7.57 -2.89
C ASP A 48 -20.35 6.32 -2.19
N LEU A 49 -19.47 5.35 -1.93
CA LEU A 49 -19.84 4.10 -1.27
C LEU A 49 -20.26 4.36 0.18
N ARG A 50 -19.58 5.26 0.88
CA ARG A 50 -19.93 5.63 2.25
C ARG A 50 -21.27 6.35 2.30
N ASN A 51 -21.53 7.23 1.35
CA ASN A 51 -22.81 7.91 1.22
C ASN A 51 -23.94 6.92 0.97
N GLU A 52 -23.73 5.95 0.08
CA GLU A 52 -24.72 4.91 -0.22
C GLU A 52 -24.98 3.96 0.96
N LYS A 53 -23.93 3.55 1.69
CA LYS A 53 -24.04 2.52 2.74
C LYS A 53 -24.32 3.07 4.14
N ILE A 54 -23.90 4.30 4.42
CA ILE A 54 -24.00 4.93 5.75
C ILE A 54 -24.92 6.15 5.71
N GLU A 55 -24.59 7.17 4.93
CA GLU A 55 -25.33 8.45 4.98
C GLU A 55 -26.75 8.34 4.42
N PHE A 56 -27.02 7.35 3.56
CA PHE A 56 -28.35 7.00 3.06
C PHE A 56 -29.38 6.88 4.19
N TRP A 57 -28.99 6.32 5.34
CA TRP A 57 -29.91 6.12 6.47
C TRP A 57 -30.32 7.43 7.16
N ARG A 58 -29.65 8.55 6.88
CA ARG A 58 -30.01 9.85 7.46
C ARG A 58 -31.36 10.34 6.95
N ASP A 59 -31.67 10.09 5.69
CA ASP A 59 -32.93 10.47 5.05
C ASP A 59 -33.30 9.43 3.98
N VAL A 60 -34.19 8.53 4.36
CA VAL A 60 -34.75 7.50 3.48
C VAL A 60 -36.15 7.96 3.06
N TYR A 61 -36.23 8.68 1.95
CA TYR A 61 -37.49 9.20 1.37
C TYR A 61 -38.30 10.11 2.32
N GLY A 62 -37.64 10.98 3.08
CA GLY A 62 -38.22 11.89 4.07
C GLY A 62 -38.30 11.31 5.48
N PHE A 63 -37.87 10.07 5.68
CA PHE A 63 -37.85 9.42 6.99
C PHE A 63 -36.42 9.36 7.55
N ASN A 64 -36.26 9.83 8.79
CA ASN A 64 -34.97 9.81 9.47
C ASN A 64 -34.72 8.44 10.12
N PHE A 65 -33.76 7.67 9.57
CA PHE A 65 -33.27 6.40 10.10
C PHE A 65 -31.84 6.52 10.67
N SER A 66 -31.43 7.71 11.12
CA SER A 66 -30.06 7.96 11.60
C SER A 66 -29.63 7.08 12.78
N SER A 67 -30.58 6.44 13.48
CA SER A 67 -30.30 5.44 14.51
C SER A 67 -29.59 4.19 13.97
N ILE A 68 -29.67 3.90 12.66
CA ILE A 68 -29.00 2.78 12.00
C ILE A 68 -27.54 3.11 11.67
N ILE A 69 -27.20 4.40 11.51
CA ILE A 69 -25.87 4.86 11.08
C ILE A 69 -24.72 4.24 11.89
N PRO A 70 -24.76 4.19 13.24
CA PRO A 70 -23.68 3.57 14.01
C PRO A 70 -23.46 2.08 13.66
N ALA A 71 -24.55 1.32 13.49
CA ALA A 71 -24.46 -0.09 13.12
C ALA A 71 -24.00 -0.27 11.66
N ALA A 72 -24.44 0.60 10.76
CA ALA A 72 -23.99 0.60 9.36
C ALA A 72 -22.50 0.94 9.24
N ALA A 73 -22.00 1.92 9.99
CA ALA A 73 -20.58 2.28 10.02
C ALA A 73 -19.71 1.14 10.55
N GLN A 74 -20.15 0.49 11.65
CA GLN A 74 -19.46 -0.69 12.16
C GLN A 74 -19.41 -1.83 11.14
N ALA A 75 -20.54 -2.12 10.47
CA ALA A 75 -20.60 -3.17 9.44
C ALA A 75 -19.77 -2.82 8.20
N PHE A 76 -19.70 -1.54 7.85
CA PHE A 76 -18.87 -1.03 6.75
C PHE A 76 -17.38 -1.29 7.02
N ALA A 77 -16.90 -0.93 8.20
CA ALA A 77 -15.50 -1.07 8.61
C ALA A 77 -15.07 -2.52 8.89
N ALA A 78 -15.99 -3.36 9.38
CA ALA A 78 -15.68 -4.75 9.74
C ALA A 78 -15.27 -5.65 8.57
N ASN A 79 -15.56 -5.26 7.33
CA ASN A 79 -15.33 -6.09 6.15
C ASN A 79 -14.32 -5.43 5.21
N THR A 80 -13.21 -6.13 4.96
CA THR A 80 -12.38 -5.87 3.79
C THR A 80 -13.19 -6.12 2.53
N ALA A 81 -12.81 -5.48 1.43
CA ALA A 81 -13.52 -5.65 0.17
C ALA A 81 -12.54 -5.71 -1.00
N VAL A 82 -12.97 -6.37 -2.06
CA VAL A 82 -12.36 -6.26 -3.38
C VAL A 82 -13.28 -5.36 -4.20
N VAL A 83 -12.77 -4.22 -4.62
CA VAL A 83 -13.56 -3.17 -5.28
C VAL A 83 -12.78 -2.58 -6.45
N ASP A 84 -13.51 -2.02 -7.41
CA ASP A 84 -12.94 -1.24 -8.50
C ASP A 84 -12.66 0.16 -7.96
N VAL A 85 -11.38 0.52 -7.85
CA VAL A 85 -10.95 1.84 -7.37
C VAL A 85 -10.51 2.67 -8.58
N ASN A 86 -11.10 3.84 -8.72
CA ASN A 86 -10.67 4.81 -9.72
C ASN A 86 -9.49 5.64 -9.18
N GLU A 87 -8.64 6.13 -10.09
CA GLU A 87 -7.48 6.94 -9.75
C GLU A 87 -7.84 8.21 -8.97
N ASP A 88 -8.98 8.83 -9.28
CA ASP A 88 -9.47 10.04 -8.59
C ASP A 88 -9.85 9.78 -7.12
N GLN A 89 -10.00 8.54 -6.71
CA GLN A 89 -10.25 8.19 -5.31
C GLN A 89 -8.97 8.17 -4.47
N ILE A 90 -7.79 8.04 -5.08
CA ILE A 90 -6.52 8.08 -4.36
C ILE A 90 -6.26 9.51 -3.88
N ILE A 91 -5.97 9.68 -2.59
CA ILE A 91 -5.68 11.00 -1.99
C ILE A 91 -4.21 11.18 -1.59
N THR A 92 -3.40 10.11 -1.61
CA THR A 92 -1.96 10.15 -1.30
C THR A 92 -1.10 9.73 -2.49
N ASN A 93 0.22 9.89 -2.41
CA ASN A 93 1.11 9.08 -3.23
C ASN A 93 0.94 7.58 -2.91
N GLU A 94 1.38 6.74 -3.82
CA GLU A 94 1.55 5.30 -3.57
C GLU A 94 2.84 5.00 -2.81
N PHE A 95 2.86 3.85 -2.13
CA PHE A 95 4.02 3.32 -1.44
C PHE A 95 4.25 1.86 -1.85
N LEU A 96 5.49 1.51 -2.15
CA LEU A 96 5.90 0.12 -2.40
C LEU A 96 6.02 -0.62 -1.07
N VAL A 97 5.03 -1.45 -0.76
CA VAL A 97 4.93 -2.19 0.50
C VAL A 97 5.88 -3.37 0.53
N GLU A 98 5.99 -4.11 -0.58
CA GLU A 98 6.88 -5.27 -0.66
C GLU A 98 7.31 -5.51 -2.11
N ASN A 99 8.57 -5.93 -2.31
CA ASN A 99 9.10 -6.32 -3.61
C ASN A 99 9.63 -7.76 -3.55
N ILE A 100 8.87 -8.68 -4.13
CA ILE A 100 9.16 -10.10 -4.12
C ILE A 100 9.92 -10.45 -5.41
N ASP A 101 11.20 -10.78 -5.27
CA ASP A 101 11.97 -11.42 -6.35
C ASP A 101 11.64 -12.92 -6.41
N LEU A 102 10.90 -13.34 -7.43
CA LEU A 102 10.49 -14.74 -7.59
C LEU A 102 11.66 -15.67 -7.89
N CYS A 103 12.82 -15.14 -8.31
CA CYS A 103 14.00 -15.94 -8.57
C CYS A 103 14.69 -16.39 -7.27
N THR A 104 14.51 -15.65 -6.16
CA THR A 104 15.28 -15.85 -4.93
C THR A 104 14.43 -16.01 -3.67
N VAL A 105 13.16 -15.56 -3.67
CA VAL A 105 12.30 -15.62 -2.47
C VAL A 105 12.16 -17.04 -1.92
N THR A 106 12.17 -17.17 -0.60
CA THR A 106 12.02 -18.45 0.10
C THR A 106 10.65 -18.57 0.76
N PRO A 107 10.13 -19.80 1.00
CA PRO A 107 8.88 -19.98 1.75
C PRO A 107 8.93 -19.38 3.16
N ALA A 108 10.12 -19.30 3.77
CA ALA A 108 10.29 -18.70 5.09
C ALA A 108 10.04 -17.17 5.07
N GLN A 109 10.50 -16.47 4.03
CA GLN A 109 10.23 -15.04 3.85
C GLN A 109 8.74 -14.77 3.58
N LEU A 110 8.04 -15.71 2.92
CA LEU A 110 6.61 -15.55 2.64
C LEU A 110 5.71 -15.78 3.87
N LYS A 111 6.23 -16.24 5.00
CA LYS A 111 5.43 -16.44 6.21
C LYS A 111 4.96 -15.12 6.81
N GLU A 112 5.82 -14.12 6.83
CA GLU A 112 5.52 -12.79 7.37
C GLU A 112 6.21 -11.74 6.51
N LEU A 113 5.42 -10.81 5.98
CA LEU A 113 5.90 -9.61 5.30
C LEU A 113 5.42 -8.43 6.11
N LYS A 114 6.33 -7.53 6.47
CA LYS A 114 6.04 -6.45 7.41
C LYS A 114 6.80 -5.20 7.00
N GLN A 115 6.08 -4.11 6.77
CA GLN A 115 6.64 -2.87 6.26
C GLN A 115 5.99 -1.64 6.88
N GLU A 116 6.82 -0.71 7.35
CA GLU A 116 6.40 0.66 7.68
C GLU A 116 6.26 1.46 6.40
N CYS A 117 5.07 1.99 6.18
CA CYS A 117 4.67 2.71 4.98
C CYS A 117 4.38 4.17 5.31
N PHE A 118 4.83 5.06 4.44
CA PHE A 118 4.74 6.51 4.57
C PHE A 118 4.00 7.09 3.39
N PHE A 119 2.95 7.86 3.66
CA PHE A 119 2.11 8.48 2.64
C PHE A 119 2.00 9.98 2.90
N THR A 120 1.92 10.75 1.83
CA THR A 120 1.67 12.18 1.84
C THR A 120 0.45 12.46 0.97
N THR A 121 -0.50 13.21 1.50
CA THR A 121 -1.71 13.57 0.75
C THR A 121 -1.37 14.58 -0.34
N HIS A 122 -1.64 14.24 -1.61
CA HIS A 122 -1.45 15.18 -2.72
C HIS A 122 -2.70 16.07 -2.93
N LYS A 123 -3.82 15.73 -2.28
CA LYS A 123 -5.05 16.52 -2.24
C LYS A 123 -5.80 16.29 -0.92
N SER A 124 -6.61 17.27 -0.52
CA SER A 124 -7.50 17.10 0.64
C SER A 124 -8.61 16.09 0.33
N GLY A 125 -8.97 15.26 1.30
CA GLY A 125 -10.02 14.25 1.14
C GLY A 125 -10.25 13.43 2.40
N ASN A 126 -11.36 12.69 2.42
CA ASN A 126 -11.70 11.83 3.54
C ASN A 126 -10.87 10.55 3.50
N PHE A 127 -10.16 10.26 4.59
CA PHE A 127 -9.45 9.01 4.77
C PHE A 127 -10.44 7.91 5.15
N HIS A 128 -10.76 7.07 4.16
CA HIS A 128 -11.72 5.98 4.33
C HIS A 128 -11.08 4.60 4.36
N ALA A 129 -10.01 4.38 3.60
CA ALA A 129 -9.39 3.07 3.50
C ALA A 129 -7.95 3.16 3.00
N PHE A 130 -7.18 2.11 3.29
CA PHE A 130 -6.00 1.77 2.51
C PHE A 130 -6.42 0.87 1.33
N CYS A 131 -6.01 1.25 0.13
CA CYS A 131 -6.12 0.46 -1.08
C CYS A 131 -4.80 -0.27 -1.32
N ILE A 132 -4.86 -1.56 -1.62
CA ILE A 132 -3.72 -2.44 -1.88
C ILE A 132 -3.91 -3.08 -3.25
N TRP A 133 -2.87 -3.02 -4.07
CA TRP A 133 -2.80 -3.67 -5.39
C TRP A 133 -1.41 -4.24 -5.62
N PHE A 134 -1.21 -4.84 -6.79
CA PHE A 134 0.09 -5.39 -7.16
C PHE A 134 0.43 -5.20 -8.62
N ASP A 135 1.72 -5.22 -8.89
CA ASP A 135 2.29 -5.30 -10.23
C ASP A 135 3.15 -6.57 -10.34
N CYS A 136 3.13 -7.19 -11.52
CA CYS A 136 3.97 -8.32 -11.87
C CYS A 136 4.83 -7.97 -13.07
N ARG A 137 6.15 -8.03 -12.92
CA ARG A 137 7.11 -7.73 -13.98
C ARG A 137 7.60 -9.03 -14.60
N PHE A 138 7.69 -9.04 -15.92
CA PHE A 138 8.15 -10.20 -16.67
C PHE A 138 9.57 -9.95 -17.21
N PRO A 139 10.44 -10.97 -17.20
CA PRO A 139 11.78 -10.80 -17.73
C PRO A 139 11.70 -10.54 -19.24
N CYS A 140 12.46 -9.54 -19.70
CA CYS A 140 12.55 -9.15 -21.10
C CYS A 140 13.99 -9.28 -21.61
N ALA A 141 14.16 -9.45 -22.92
CA ALA A 141 15.48 -9.45 -23.53
C ALA A 141 16.05 -8.02 -23.58
N GLU A 142 17.38 -7.89 -23.56
CA GLU A 142 18.05 -6.59 -23.66
C GLU A 142 17.57 -5.81 -24.89
N GLY A 143 17.15 -4.56 -24.68
CA GLY A 143 16.58 -3.70 -25.72
C GLY A 143 15.10 -3.93 -26.06
N SER A 144 14.40 -4.82 -25.35
CA SER A 144 12.95 -4.98 -25.45
C SER A 144 12.22 -4.09 -24.43
N GLU A 145 10.96 -3.75 -24.72
CA GLU A 145 10.11 -3.05 -23.75
C GLU A 145 9.80 -3.94 -22.54
N GLU A 146 9.73 -3.32 -21.37
CA GLU A 146 9.35 -3.99 -20.14
C GLU A 146 7.87 -4.39 -20.21
N VAL A 147 7.56 -5.64 -19.84
CA VAL A 147 6.18 -6.11 -19.74
C VAL A 147 5.79 -6.13 -18.27
N VAL A 148 4.77 -5.34 -17.93
CA VAL A 148 4.22 -5.26 -16.58
C VAL A 148 2.72 -5.55 -16.64
N LEU A 149 2.27 -6.49 -15.81
CA LEU A 149 0.85 -6.66 -15.50
C LEU A 149 0.56 -5.87 -14.23
N SER A 150 -0.16 -4.75 -14.36
CA SER A 150 -0.56 -3.93 -13.23
C SER A 150 -2.03 -4.15 -12.86
N THR A 151 -2.32 -4.06 -11.56
CA THR A 151 -3.68 -4.01 -11.02
C THR A 151 -3.96 -2.66 -10.32
N ALA A 152 -3.14 -1.65 -10.59
CA ALA A 152 -3.27 -0.33 -9.98
C ALA A 152 -4.65 0.32 -10.28
N PRO A 153 -5.17 1.14 -9.35
CA PRO A 153 -6.27 2.04 -9.68
C PRO A 153 -5.92 2.88 -10.92
N GLY A 154 -6.86 3.03 -11.86
CA GLY A 154 -6.64 3.74 -13.12
C GLY A 154 -5.97 2.91 -14.24
N ALA A 155 -5.39 1.75 -13.94
CA ALA A 155 -4.96 0.81 -14.96
C ALA A 155 -6.16 0.07 -15.61
N ASP A 156 -5.91 -0.63 -16.71
CA ASP A 156 -6.93 -1.48 -17.34
C ASP A 156 -7.49 -2.50 -16.35
N LYS A 157 -8.82 -2.56 -16.27
CA LYS A 157 -9.51 -3.36 -15.27
C LYS A 157 -9.18 -4.85 -15.38
N THR A 158 -8.76 -5.42 -14.25
CA THR A 158 -8.52 -6.87 -14.10
C THR A 158 -9.58 -7.52 -13.21
N HIS A 159 -9.62 -8.85 -13.18
CA HIS A 159 -10.54 -9.58 -12.30
C HIS A 159 -10.12 -9.54 -10.82
N TRP A 160 -8.87 -9.19 -10.52
CA TRP A 160 -8.39 -9.01 -9.15
C TRP A 160 -8.90 -7.73 -8.51
N GLN A 161 -9.15 -6.70 -9.34
CA GLN A 161 -9.47 -5.34 -8.89
C GLN A 161 -8.46 -4.87 -7.82
N GLN A 162 -8.91 -4.11 -6.81
CA GLN A 162 -8.06 -3.71 -5.69
C GLN A 162 -8.65 -4.15 -4.35
N PHE A 163 -7.76 -4.49 -3.41
CA PHE A 163 -8.14 -4.92 -2.08
C PHE A 163 -8.13 -3.73 -1.14
N VAL A 164 -9.24 -3.48 -0.45
CA VAL A 164 -9.38 -2.32 0.46
C VAL A 164 -9.52 -2.76 1.92
N VAL A 165 -8.69 -2.15 2.77
CA VAL A 165 -8.76 -2.24 4.23
C VAL A 165 -9.38 -0.95 4.73
N LYS A 166 -10.66 -1.03 5.12
CA LYS A 166 -11.46 0.14 5.51
C LYS A 166 -11.13 0.55 6.94
N MET A 167 -11.08 1.86 7.16
CA MET A 167 -10.92 2.44 8.48
C MET A 167 -12.29 2.58 9.16
N PRO A 168 -12.36 2.40 10.50
CA PRO A 168 -13.59 2.62 11.26
C PRO A 168 -14.01 4.09 11.29
N ASP A 169 -13.03 4.98 11.36
CA ASP A 169 -13.21 6.42 11.42
C ASP A 169 -12.91 7.05 10.05
N SER A 170 -13.55 8.19 9.80
CA SER A 170 -13.38 8.98 8.57
C SER A 170 -12.84 10.34 8.96
N ASP A 171 -11.54 10.51 8.82
CA ASP A 171 -10.88 11.79 9.07
C ASP A 171 -10.75 12.57 7.76
N LEU A 172 -11.14 13.85 7.78
CA LEU A 172 -10.83 14.75 6.68
C LEU A 172 -9.36 15.13 6.76
N LEU A 173 -8.57 14.64 5.82
CA LEU A 173 -7.17 15.00 5.69
C LEU A 173 -7.02 16.18 4.74
N GLU A 174 -6.22 17.15 5.13
CA GLU A 174 -5.81 18.23 4.22
C GLU A 174 -4.65 17.77 3.34
N LYS A 175 -4.41 18.49 2.25
CA LYS A 175 -3.20 18.33 1.45
C LYS A 175 -1.94 18.47 2.31
N ASP A 176 -0.89 17.76 1.92
CA ASP A 176 0.44 17.78 2.56
C ASP A 176 0.40 17.26 4.03
N THR A 177 -0.58 16.40 4.31
CA THR A 177 -0.67 15.59 5.54
C THR A 177 0.16 14.31 5.37
N PHE A 178 1.00 14.02 6.35
CA PHE A 178 1.79 12.81 6.45
C PHE A 178 1.04 11.72 7.22
N ILE A 179 1.11 10.50 6.74
CA ILE A 179 0.46 9.32 7.31
C ILE A 179 1.49 8.20 7.43
N GLU A 180 1.65 7.68 8.63
CA GLU A 180 2.53 6.57 8.94
C GLU A 180 1.69 5.36 9.32
N SER A 181 2.01 4.20 8.75
CA SER A 181 1.30 2.97 9.08
C SER A 181 2.17 1.73 8.91
N LEU A 182 1.81 0.68 9.62
CA LEU A 182 2.50 -0.60 9.57
C LEU A 182 1.60 -1.63 8.89
N PHE A 183 2.04 -2.12 7.74
CA PHE A 183 1.39 -3.19 7.00
C PHE A 183 2.01 -4.53 7.42
N THR A 184 1.18 -5.52 7.68
CA THR A 184 1.61 -6.90 7.96
C THR A 184 0.78 -7.89 7.16
N PHE A 185 1.45 -8.78 6.44
CA PHE A 185 0.87 -9.92 5.73
C PHE A 185 1.42 -11.18 6.38
N GLN A 186 0.61 -11.82 7.22
CA GLN A 186 1.01 -12.99 7.99
C GLN A 186 0.28 -14.22 7.48
N GLN A 187 1.01 -15.23 7.01
CA GLN A 187 0.42 -16.51 6.64
C GLN A 187 -0.19 -17.16 7.89
N ASP A 188 -1.42 -17.66 7.76
CA ASP A 188 -2.13 -18.30 8.85
C ASP A 188 -1.52 -19.66 9.19
N GLU A 189 -1.29 -19.90 10.49
CA GLU A 189 -0.65 -21.14 10.96
C GLU A 189 -1.59 -22.36 10.87
N ALA A 190 -2.90 -22.16 11.04
CA ALA A 190 -3.87 -23.25 11.03
C ALA A 190 -4.28 -23.62 9.60
N ASN A 191 -4.38 -22.62 8.71
CA ASN A 191 -4.66 -22.80 7.30
C ASN A 191 -3.69 -21.98 6.43
N PRO A 192 -2.56 -22.59 5.99
CA PRO A 192 -1.55 -21.91 5.17
C PRO A 192 -2.03 -21.37 3.81
N ARG A 193 -3.28 -21.68 3.41
CA ARG A 193 -3.91 -21.07 2.23
C ARG A 193 -4.29 -19.60 2.47
N PHE A 194 -4.41 -19.17 3.73
CA PHE A 194 -4.87 -17.84 4.10
C PHE A 194 -3.72 -16.95 4.60
N TYR A 195 -3.89 -15.65 4.35
CA TYR A 195 -3.08 -14.58 4.92
C TYR A 195 -3.98 -13.68 5.77
N ASN A 196 -3.50 -13.35 6.96
CA ASN A 196 -4.02 -12.30 7.80
C ASN A 196 -3.33 -11.00 7.38
N VAL A 197 -4.09 -10.11 6.75
CA VAL A 197 -3.61 -8.78 6.36
C VAL A 197 -4.07 -7.79 7.42
N SER A 198 -3.12 -7.11 8.06
CA SER A 198 -3.40 -6.06 9.03
C SER A 198 -2.67 -4.77 8.68
N VAL A 199 -3.35 -3.65 8.94
CA VAL A 199 -2.79 -2.32 8.78
C VAL A 199 -2.99 -1.59 10.10
N HIS A 200 -1.89 -1.14 10.71
CA HIS A 200 -1.91 -0.37 11.94
C HIS A 200 -1.52 1.06 11.63
N LEU A 201 -2.47 1.99 11.75
CA LEU A 201 -2.20 3.42 11.65
C LEU A 201 -1.37 3.87 12.86
N THR A 202 -0.18 4.39 12.61
CA THR A 202 0.78 4.76 13.66
C THR A 202 0.73 6.25 13.96
N ASN A 203 0.68 7.09 12.93
CA ASN A 203 0.70 8.55 13.08
C ASN A 203 -0.01 9.23 11.90
N ILE A 204 -0.61 10.38 12.19
CA ILE A 204 -1.05 11.36 11.20
C ILE A 204 -0.56 12.73 11.67
N SER A 205 0.23 13.41 10.86
CA SER A 205 0.80 14.72 11.18
C SER A 205 0.76 15.65 9.97
N LYS A 206 0.86 16.95 10.22
CA LYS A 206 1.21 17.93 9.19
C LYS A 206 2.63 18.39 9.46
N GLU A 207 3.37 18.75 8.41
CA GLU A 207 4.55 19.60 8.60
C GLU A 207 4.09 20.88 9.28
N THR A 208 4.47 21.05 10.54
CA THR A 208 4.54 22.40 11.10
C THR A 208 5.75 23.05 10.48
N GLU A 209 5.57 24.14 9.75
CA GLU A 209 6.65 25.09 9.43
C GLU A 209 7.36 25.45 10.74
N THR A 210 8.44 24.74 11.05
CA THR A 210 9.46 25.27 11.93
C THR A 210 10.33 26.13 11.04
N GLU A 211 10.14 27.45 11.11
CA GLU A 211 11.18 28.41 10.76
C GLU A 211 12.45 28.02 11.55
N THR A 212 13.30 27.18 10.97
CA THR A 212 14.66 26.99 11.46
C THR A 212 15.58 27.78 10.56
N GLU A 213 15.84 29.03 10.96
CA GLU A 213 17.05 29.72 10.56
C GLU A 213 18.25 28.83 10.89
N GLY A 214 18.82 28.18 9.88
CA GLY A 214 20.22 27.71 9.87
C GLY A 214 20.66 26.70 10.94
N GLU A 215 19.82 25.75 11.37
CA GLU A 215 20.30 24.62 12.17
C GLU A 215 20.69 23.42 11.30
N ILE A 216 21.94 22.98 11.46
CA ILE A 216 22.49 21.79 10.79
C ILE A 216 21.60 20.59 11.13
N PHE A 217 21.00 19.95 10.12
CA PHE A 217 20.15 18.78 10.30
C PHE A 217 20.97 17.58 10.82
N VAL A 218 20.71 17.15 12.05
CA VAL A 218 21.38 16.01 12.69
C VAL A 218 20.36 14.93 13.03
N LEU A 219 20.56 13.73 12.47
CA LEU A 219 19.69 12.57 12.79
C LEU A 219 19.85 12.16 14.27
N PRO A 220 18.76 11.74 14.96
CA PRO A 220 18.82 11.30 16.35
C PRO A 220 19.87 10.19 16.56
N GLY A 221 20.79 10.39 17.51
CA GLY A 221 21.87 9.44 17.80
C GLY A 221 23.10 9.56 16.90
N HIS A 222 23.17 10.56 16.03
CA HIS A 222 24.32 10.85 15.18
C HIS A 222 24.93 12.21 15.51
N GLU A 223 26.23 12.38 15.25
CA GLU A 223 26.90 13.68 15.36
C GLU A 223 26.79 14.47 14.04
N PRO A 224 26.88 15.81 14.05
CA PRO A 224 26.78 16.64 12.84
C PRO A 224 27.76 16.25 11.71
N ALA A 225 28.93 15.73 12.07
CA ALA A 225 29.95 15.27 11.14
C ALA A 225 29.84 13.78 10.76
N CYS A 226 28.73 13.10 11.08
CA CYS A 226 28.56 11.68 10.78
C CYS A 226 28.52 11.41 9.27
N ASP A 227 29.31 10.44 8.79
CA ASP A 227 29.47 10.15 7.36
C ASP A 227 28.72 8.88 6.90
N CYS A 228 27.74 8.43 7.68
CA CYS A 228 26.93 7.24 7.35
C CYS A 228 25.94 7.52 6.20
N MET A 229 25.51 6.46 5.51
CA MET A 229 24.61 6.56 4.36
C MET A 229 23.31 7.31 4.67
N LYS A 230 22.72 7.09 5.85
CA LYS A 230 21.50 7.79 6.30
C LYS A 230 21.70 9.30 6.46
N CYS A 231 22.82 9.72 7.04
CA CYS A 231 23.16 11.14 7.20
C CYS A 231 23.50 11.82 5.85
N LYS A 232 24.09 11.07 4.90
CA LYS A 232 24.35 11.57 3.54
C LYS A 232 23.06 11.81 2.75
N ILE A 233 22.12 10.87 2.84
CA ILE A 233 20.80 11.01 2.22
C ILE A 233 20.05 12.19 2.84
N ALA A 234 19.97 12.26 4.18
CA ALA A 234 19.29 13.36 4.88
C ALA A 234 19.83 14.75 4.52
N ARG A 235 21.17 14.91 4.40
CA ARG A 235 21.78 16.18 3.97
C ARG A 235 21.54 16.50 2.49
N SER A 236 21.47 15.48 1.63
CA SER A 236 21.15 15.67 0.20
C SER A 236 19.72 16.18 0.02
N PHE A 237 18.76 15.60 0.75
CA PHE A 237 17.36 16.05 0.73
C PHE A 237 17.23 17.48 1.25
N ALA A 238 17.89 17.82 2.37
CA ALA A 238 17.88 19.18 2.90
C ALA A 238 18.48 20.21 1.91
N ALA A 239 19.56 19.85 1.21
CA ALA A 239 20.19 20.74 0.25
C ALA A 239 19.39 20.93 -1.06
N GLU A 240 18.57 19.95 -1.47
CA GLU A 240 17.66 20.10 -2.61
C GLU A 240 16.49 21.03 -2.29
N MET A 241 16.06 21.09 -1.03
CA MET A 241 14.97 21.97 -0.59
C MET A 241 15.39 23.45 -0.49
N ASP A 242 16.67 23.74 -0.20
CA ASP A 242 17.20 25.12 -0.16
C ASP A 242 17.43 25.74 -1.56
N ILE A 243 17.37 24.95 -2.64
CA ILE A 243 17.67 25.43 -4.01
C ILE A 243 16.42 26.02 -4.71
N ASP A 244 15.22 25.73 -4.20
CA ASP A 244 13.96 26.18 -4.80
C ASP A 244 13.47 27.56 -4.29
N GLU A 245 14.25 28.27 -3.47
CA GLU A 245 13.89 29.59 -2.91
C GLU A 245 14.56 30.84 -3.52
N ASP A 246 15.31 30.74 -4.64
CA ASP A 246 15.89 31.92 -5.34
C ASP A 246 15.24 32.24 -6.71
#